data_AF-A0AA45C8E3-F1
#
_entry.id   AF-A0AA45C8E3-F1
#
_cell.length_a   1.000
_cell.length_b   1.000
_cell.length_c   1.000
_cell.angle_alpha   90.00
_cell.angle_beta   90.00
_cell.angle_gamma   90.00
#
_symmetry.space_group_name_H-M   'P 1'
#
loop_
_entity.id
_entity.type
_entity.pdbx_description
1 polymer ?
#
loop_
_entity_poly.entity_id
_entity_poly.type
_entity_poly.pdbx_seq_one_letter_code
_entity_poly.pdbx_strand_id
1 'polypeptide(L)'
;MFSEKFEDLIKFSPSKYQTKSREITKGGKVLETNIDDEQDHLKIELYYNKEIYTIHIVKFNTLTNLTKFWYDFVEDYDDDGINTVISAVPLLYGKYNSLYKEDILMSWFVGVDKIFYTVYGPTKSVVDDLKYRINNFK
;
A
#
# COMPACT_ATOMS: atom_id res chain seq x y z
N MET A 1 3.47 18.45 2.95
CA MET A 1 2.70 18.85 1.75
C MET A 1 1.99 17.59 1.32
N PHE A 2 0.73 17.41 1.71
CA PHE A 2 -0.05 16.19 1.42
C PHE A 2 -1.32 16.63 0.70
N SER A 3 -1.35 16.36 -0.59
CA SER A 3 -2.56 16.14 -1.38
C SER A 3 -2.10 15.64 -2.74
N GLU A 4 -1.79 14.35 -2.80
CA GLU A 4 -1.69 13.64 -4.07
C GLU A 4 -3.10 13.20 -4.45
N LYS A 5 -3.56 13.60 -5.63
CA LYS A 5 -4.79 13.07 -6.18
C LYS A 5 -4.50 11.66 -6.65
N PHE A 6 -5.33 10.68 -6.27
CA PHE A 6 -5.20 9.28 -6.71
C PHE A 6 -5.07 9.15 -8.24
N GLU A 7 -5.66 10.08 -8.98
CA GLU A 7 -5.57 10.22 -10.42
C GLU A 7 -4.13 10.42 -10.92
N ASP A 8 -3.27 11.06 -10.13
CA ASP A 8 -1.84 11.19 -10.42
C ASP A 8 -1.12 9.87 -10.12
N LEU A 9 -1.43 9.23 -8.99
CA LEU A 9 -0.87 7.93 -8.59
C LEU A 9 -1.14 6.81 -9.62
N ILE A 10 -2.23 6.88 -10.37
CA ILE A 10 -2.50 5.97 -11.50
C ILE A 10 -1.37 6.01 -12.55
N LYS A 11 -0.68 7.15 -12.69
CA LYS A 11 0.43 7.33 -13.64
C LYS A 11 1.78 6.90 -13.05
N PHE A 12 1.84 6.54 -11.77
CA PHE A 12 3.07 6.15 -11.08
C PHE A 12 3.83 5.07 -11.85
N SER A 13 5.01 5.41 -12.37
CA SER A 13 5.88 4.51 -13.12
C SER A 13 7.33 4.83 -12.80
N PRO A 14 7.95 4.12 -11.84
CA PRO A 14 9.31 4.40 -11.42
C PRO A 14 10.30 3.85 -12.47
N SER A 15 11.07 4.73 -13.11
CA SER A 15 11.88 4.43 -14.31
C SER A 15 12.88 3.28 -14.19
N LYS A 16 13.31 2.94 -12.98
CA LYS A 16 14.24 1.82 -12.73
C LYS A 16 13.56 0.45 -12.75
N TYR A 17 12.23 0.40 -12.75
CA TYR A 17 11.43 -0.80 -12.61
C TYR A 17 10.64 -1.07 -13.88
N GLN A 18 10.58 -2.33 -14.30
CA GLN A 18 9.72 -2.71 -15.40
C GLN A 18 8.30 -2.95 -14.86
N THR A 19 7.31 -2.16 -15.29
CA THR A 19 5.91 -2.47 -15.01
C THR A 19 5.47 -3.72 -15.78
N LYS A 20 5.02 -4.75 -15.05
CA LYS A 20 4.47 -5.99 -15.62
C LYS A 20 2.98 -5.88 -15.85
N SER A 21 2.27 -5.39 -14.85
CA SER A 21 0.82 -5.20 -14.91
C SER A 21 0.43 -3.93 -14.14
N ARG A 22 -0.69 -3.36 -14.54
CA ARG A 22 -1.37 -2.28 -13.84
C ARG A 22 -2.86 -2.51 -13.97
N GLU A 23 -3.53 -2.60 -12.84
CA GLU A 23 -4.96 -2.86 -12.76
C GLU A 23 -5.62 -1.77 -11.92
N ILE A 24 -6.74 -1.25 -12.41
CA ILE A 24 -7.56 -0.27 -11.70
C ILE A 24 -8.94 -0.90 -11.56
N THR A 25 -9.35 -1.14 -10.33
CA THR A 25 -10.62 -1.79 -10.00
C THR A 25 -11.40 -0.98 -8.98
N LYS A 26 -12.68 -1.31 -8.88
CA LYS A 26 -13.51 -0.96 -7.74
C LYS A 26 -13.54 -2.17 -6.80
N GLY A 27 -13.26 -1.94 -5.51
CA GLY A 27 -13.11 -3.02 -4.52
C GLY A 27 -12.00 -4.02 -4.85
N GLY A 28 -12.20 -5.25 -4.37
CA GLY A 28 -11.29 -6.38 -4.55
C GLY A 28 -10.57 -6.73 -3.25
N LYS A 29 -9.27 -7.03 -3.35
CA LYS A 29 -8.44 -7.36 -2.18
C LYS A 29 -7.09 -6.68 -2.24
N VAL A 30 -6.61 -6.24 -1.08
CA VAL A 30 -5.18 -6.05 -0.84
C VAL A 30 -4.71 -7.27 -0.07
N LEU A 31 -3.88 -8.10 -0.70
CA LEU A 31 -3.46 -9.37 -0.13
C LEU A 31 -4.69 -10.20 0.30
N GLU A 32 -4.83 -10.54 1.58
CA GLU A 32 -5.97 -11.30 2.12
C GLU A 32 -7.16 -10.40 2.55
N THR A 33 -6.92 -9.09 2.72
CA THR A 33 -7.88 -8.12 3.25
C THR A 33 -8.80 -7.59 2.15
N ASN A 34 -10.12 -7.67 2.38
CA ASN A 34 -11.13 -7.21 1.42
C ASN A 34 -11.22 -5.68 1.34
N ILE A 35 -11.52 -5.17 0.15
CA ILE A 35 -11.81 -3.77 -0.12
C ILE A 35 -13.27 -3.69 -0.58
N ASP A 36 -14.06 -2.83 0.05
CA ASP A 36 -15.45 -2.59 -0.36
C ASP A 36 -15.54 -2.13 -1.83
N ASP A 37 -16.58 -2.57 -2.54
CA ASP A 37 -16.80 -2.31 -3.99
C ASP A 37 -16.95 -0.83 -4.37
N GLU A 38 -17.07 0.07 -3.39
CA GLU A 38 -17.17 1.50 -3.65
C GLU A 38 -15.80 2.21 -3.73
N GLN A 39 -14.72 1.57 -3.24
CA GLN A 39 -13.40 2.17 -3.13
C GLN A 39 -12.59 1.97 -4.41
N ASP A 40 -11.75 2.96 -4.76
CA ASP A 40 -10.85 2.84 -5.91
C ASP A 40 -9.59 2.10 -5.50
N HIS A 41 -9.23 1.07 -6.25
CA HIS A 41 -8.06 0.24 -6.00
C HIS A 41 -7.16 0.22 -7.23
N LEU A 42 -5.89 0.56 -7.03
CA LEU A 42 -4.82 0.47 -8.00
C LEU A 42 -3.83 -0.59 -7.55
N LYS A 43 -3.64 -1.62 -8.37
CA LYS A 43 -2.60 -2.64 -8.22
C LYS A 43 -1.56 -2.46 -9.31
N ILE A 44 -0.28 -2.43 -8.93
CA ILE A 44 0.84 -2.36 -9.85
C ILE A 44 1.81 -3.49 -9.52
N GLU A 45 2.10 -4.34 -10.50
CA GLU A 45 3.19 -5.32 -10.38
C GLU A 45 4.41 -4.81 -11.15
N LEU A 46 5.53 -4.78 -10.46
CA LEU A 46 6.82 -4.32 -10.96
C LEU A 46 7.80 -5.49 -10.95
N TYR A 47 8.76 -5.43 -11.87
CA TYR A 47 9.85 -6.38 -11.97
C TYR A 47 11.19 -5.66 -11.93
N TYR A 48 12.06 -6.11 -11.06
CA TYR A 48 13.39 -5.55 -10.86
C TYR A 48 14.35 -6.64 -10.38
N ASN A 49 15.54 -6.73 -10.96
CA ASN A 49 16.57 -7.70 -10.58
C ASN A 49 16.10 -9.16 -10.45
N LYS A 50 15.21 -9.60 -11.34
CA LYS A 50 14.59 -10.94 -11.36
C LYS A 50 13.54 -11.22 -10.28
N GLU A 51 13.14 -10.20 -9.54
CA GLU A 51 12.15 -10.28 -8.47
C GLU A 51 10.89 -9.49 -8.83
N ILE A 52 9.76 -9.89 -8.24
CA ILE A 52 8.47 -9.22 -8.39
C ILE A 52 8.22 -8.37 -7.14
N TYR A 53 7.70 -7.18 -7.37
CA TYR A 53 7.26 -6.27 -6.33
C TYR A 53 5.85 -5.82 -6.63
N THR A 54 4.99 -5.77 -5.63
CA THR A 54 3.60 -5.38 -5.82
C THR A 54 3.29 -4.16 -4.98
N ILE A 55 2.57 -3.22 -5.59
CA ILE A 55 2.08 -2.00 -4.96
C ILE A 55 0.56 -2.07 -5.00
N HIS A 56 -0.08 -1.84 -3.85
CA HIS A 56 -1.50 -1.50 -3.82
C HIS A 56 -1.68 -0.08 -3.31
N ILE A 57 -2.57 0.66 -3.95
CA ILE A 57 -3.01 1.99 -3.54
C ILE A 57 -4.53 1.97 -3.54
N VAL A 58 -5.13 2.30 -2.40
CA VAL A 58 -6.58 2.27 -2.22
C VAL A 58 -7.06 3.63 -1.76
N LYS A 59 -7.95 4.27 -2.52
CA LYS A 59 -8.60 5.52 -2.14
C LYS A 59 -9.98 5.23 -1.58
N PHE A 60 -10.21 5.72 -0.37
CA PHE A 60 -11.46 5.55 0.35
C PHE A 60 -12.36 6.78 0.22
N ASN A 61 -13.66 6.53 0.10
CA ASN A 61 -14.70 7.56 0.06
C ASN A 61 -14.78 8.32 1.39
N THR A 62 -14.60 7.63 2.51
CA THR A 62 -14.66 8.19 3.86
C THR A 62 -13.43 7.79 4.70
N LEU A 63 -13.10 8.63 5.68
CA LEU A 63 -12.05 8.33 6.65
C LEU A 63 -12.41 7.14 7.55
N THR A 64 -13.70 6.95 7.83
CA THR A 64 -14.22 5.80 8.57
C THR A 64 -13.91 4.50 7.84
N ASN A 65 -14.15 4.43 6.53
CA ASN A 65 -13.86 3.23 5.74
C ASN A 65 -12.36 2.94 5.69
N LEU A 66 -11.52 3.97 5.51
CA LEU A 66 -10.07 3.81 5.58
C LEU A 66 -9.63 3.28 6.94
N THR A 67 -10.16 3.85 8.03
CA THR A 67 -9.78 3.48 9.38
C THR A 67 -10.20 2.05 9.70
N LYS A 68 -11.42 1.66 9.33
CA LYS A 68 -11.90 0.28 9.46
C LYS A 68 -10.99 -0.67 8.69
N PHE A 69 -10.76 -0.41 7.40
CA PHE A 69 -9.88 -1.21 6.57
C PHE A 69 -8.47 -1.32 7.15
N TRP A 70 -7.93 -0.23 7.72
CA TRP A 70 -6.61 -0.26 8.34
C TRP A 70 -6.54 -1.26 9.50
N TYR A 71 -7.54 -1.27 10.38
CA TYR A 71 -7.56 -2.21 11.49
C TYR A 71 -7.77 -3.65 11.02
N ASP A 72 -8.71 -3.87 10.09
CA ASP A 72 -8.92 -5.20 9.49
C ASP A 72 -7.63 -5.70 8.80
N PHE A 73 -6.95 -4.84 8.04
CA PHE A 73 -5.68 -5.14 7.39
C PHE A 73 -4.60 -5.50 8.41
N VAL A 74 -4.45 -4.73 9.48
CA VAL A 74 -3.44 -5.01 10.50
C VAL A 74 -3.73 -6.34 11.21
N GLU A 75 -4.99 -6.61 11.55
CA GLU A 75 -5.44 -7.84 12.21
C GLU A 75 -5.13 -9.09 11.36
N ASP A 76 -5.35 -9.03 10.05
CA ASP A 76 -5.07 -10.13 9.11
C ASP A 76 -3.60 -10.58 9.07
N TYR A 77 -2.65 -9.79 9.59
CA TYR A 77 -1.21 -10.10 9.56
C TYR A 77 -0.51 -10.04 10.92
N ASP A 78 -1.21 -9.80 12.02
CA ASP A 78 -0.62 -9.72 13.37
C ASP A 78 -0.60 -11.07 14.12
N ASP A 79 -0.57 -12.18 13.38
CA ASP A 79 -0.74 -13.53 13.95
C ASP A 79 0.42 -14.01 14.85
N ASP A 80 1.62 -13.40 14.78
CA ASP A 80 2.80 -13.90 15.50
C ASP A 80 3.60 -12.87 16.31
N GLY A 81 3.26 -11.57 16.30
CA GLY A 81 3.86 -10.53 17.17
C GLY A 81 5.39 -10.32 17.12
N ILE A 82 6.15 -11.09 16.32
CA ILE A 82 7.61 -11.16 16.43
C ILE A 82 8.33 -10.11 15.56
N ASN A 83 7.68 -9.49 14.57
CA ASN A 83 8.34 -8.49 13.69
C ASN A 83 7.47 -7.30 13.29
N THR A 84 6.39 -7.04 14.02
CA THR A 84 5.42 -6.00 13.67
C THR A 84 5.83 -4.63 14.24
N VAL A 85 5.97 -3.60 13.39
CA VAL A 85 6.08 -2.21 13.86
C VAL A 85 4.84 -1.44 13.46
N ILE A 86 3.99 -1.15 14.44
CA ILE A 86 2.77 -0.36 14.28
C ILE A 86 2.99 1.02 14.89
N SER A 87 2.74 2.06 14.09
CA SER A 87 2.64 3.42 14.59
C SER A 87 1.45 4.08 13.91
N ALA A 88 0.44 4.46 14.70
CA ALA A 88 -0.73 5.17 14.20
C ALA A 88 -0.98 6.42 15.03
N VAL A 89 -1.14 7.55 14.35
CA VAL A 89 -1.77 8.74 14.89
C VAL A 89 -3.24 8.66 14.47
N PRO A 90 -4.19 8.53 15.42
CA PRO A 90 -5.59 8.32 15.11
C PRO A 90 -6.07 9.28 14.02
N LEU A 91 -6.71 8.73 12.99
CA LEU A 91 -7.35 9.47 11.89
C LEU A 91 -6.43 10.27 10.96
N LEU A 92 -5.13 10.38 11.28
CA LEU A 92 -4.19 11.19 10.49
C LEU A 92 -3.25 10.33 9.67
N TYR A 93 -2.65 9.32 10.29
CA TYR A 93 -1.55 8.59 9.69
C TYR A 93 -1.32 7.24 10.38
N GLY A 94 -0.98 6.21 9.61
CA GLY A 94 -0.58 4.91 10.14
C GLY A 94 0.57 4.31 9.36
N LYS A 95 1.42 3.55 10.03
CA LYS A 95 2.50 2.71 9.48
C LYS A 95 2.41 1.33 10.07
N TYR A 96 2.63 0.34 9.22
CA TYR A 96 2.68 -1.07 9.55
C TYR A 96 3.76 -1.70 8.70
N ASN A 97 4.70 -2.41 9.33
CA ASN A 97 5.69 -3.21 8.61
C ASN A 97 5.67 -4.62 9.19
N SER A 98 5.75 -5.62 8.32
CA SER A 98 5.75 -7.05 8.69
C SER A 98 6.45 -7.89 7.60
N LEU A 99 6.45 -9.21 7.79
CA LEU A 99 6.78 -10.20 6.77
C LEU A 99 5.50 -10.88 6.29
N TYR A 100 5.32 -11.00 4.98
CA TYR A 100 4.19 -11.70 4.38
C TYR A 100 4.71 -12.76 3.40
N LYS A 101 4.55 -14.05 3.72
CA LYS A 101 5.03 -15.17 2.89
C LYS A 101 6.51 -14.98 2.47
N GLU A 102 7.36 -14.61 3.43
CA GLU A 102 8.79 -14.28 3.26
C GLU A 102 9.10 -12.93 2.57
N ASP A 103 8.12 -12.23 2.02
CA ASP A 103 8.29 -10.88 1.47
C ASP A 103 8.30 -9.82 2.57
N ILE A 104 9.07 -8.76 2.35
CA ILE A 104 9.02 -7.54 3.16
C ILE A 104 7.74 -6.79 2.81
N LEU A 105 6.88 -6.54 3.80
CA LEU A 105 5.63 -5.79 3.64
C LEU A 105 5.74 -4.43 4.34
N MET A 106 5.41 -3.35 3.63
CA MET A 106 5.30 -2.02 4.19
C MET A 106 3.99 -1.36 3.78
N SER A 107 3.16 -1.06 4.78
CA SER A 107 1.88 -0.40 4.61
C SER A 107 1.84 0.93 5.36
N TRP A 108 1.14 1.89 4.79
CA TRP A 108 0.84 3.16 5.47
C TRP A 108 -0.44 3.77 4.92
N PHE A 109 -1.04 4.68 5.67
CA PHE A 109 -2.15 5.50 5.18
C PHE A 109 -1.95 6.98 5.45
N VAL A 110 -2.58 7.82 4.63
CA VAL A 110 -2.68 9.27 4.83
C VAL A 110 -4.16 9.62 4.97
N GLY A 111 -4.58 9.97 6.18
CA GLY A 111 -5.99 10.19 6.51
C GLY A 111 -6.62 11.37 5.78
N VAL A 112 -5.86 12.46 5.58
CA VAL A 112 -6.31 13.66 4.85
C VAL A 112 -6.69 13.32 3.40
N ASP A 113 -5.89 12.47 2.75
CA ASP A 113 -6.13 12.06 1.37
C ASP A 113 -7.08 10.85 1.29
N LYS A 114 -7.33 10.19 2.43
CA LYS A 114 -8.06 8.94 2.57
C LYS A 114 -7.45 7.83 1.70
N ILE A 115 -6.13 7.79 1.61
CA ILE A 115 -5.42 6.81 0.79
C ILE A 115 -4.63 5.87 1.68
N PHE A 116 -4.80 4.57 1.44
CA PHE A 116 -3.95 3.50 1.93
C PHE A 116 -2.95 3.09 0.85
N TYR A 117 -1.75 2.75 1.28
CA TYR A 117 -0.66 2.28 0.44
C TYR A 117 -0.11 1.00 1.04
N THR A 118 0.22 0.04 0.19
CA THR A 118 1.11 -1.06 0.56
C THR A 118 2.11 -1.33 -0.55
N VAL A 119 3.31 -1.73 -0.16
CA VAL A 119 4.35 -2.24 -1.05
C VAL A 119 4.90 -3.50 -0.43
N TYR A 120 5.04 -4.56 -1.23
CA TYR A 120 5.71 -5.76 -0.80
C TYR A 120 6.58 -6.40 -1.88
N GLY A 121 7.58 -7.16 -1.42
CA GLY A 121 8.49 -7.94 -2.24
C GLY A 121 9.71 -8.41 -1.43
N PRO A 122 10.61 -9.18 -2.06
CA PRO A 122 11.61 -9.96 -1.33
C PRO A 122 12.77 -9.12 -0.76
N THR A 123 13.16 -8.03 -1.44
CA THR A 123 14.31 -7.23 -1.03
C THR A 123 13.91 -5.93 -0.32
N LYS A 124 14.27 -5.80 0.96
CA LYS A 124 13.95 -4.63 1.81
C LYS A 124 14.36 -3.29 1.19
N SER A 125 15.58 -3.16 0.67
CA SER A 125 16.07 -1.90 0.10
C SER A 125 15.27 -1.43 -1.12
N VAL A 126 14.69 -2.38 -1.86
CA VAL A 126 13.86 -2.09 -3.02
C VAL A 126 12.45 -1.67 -2.59
N VAL A 127 11.88 -2.32 -1.58
CA VAL A 127 10.61 -1.91 -0.95
C VAL A 127 10.73 -0.51 -0.34
N ASP A 128 11.84 -0.21 0.33
CA ASP A 128 12.14 1.12 0.87
C ASP A 128 12.26 2.19 -0.23
N ASP A 129 12.95 1.91 -1.36
CA ASP A 129 13.03 2.84 -2.50
C ASP A 129 11.66 3.08 -3.16
N LEU A 130 10.85 2.03 -3.34
CA LEU A 130 9.50 2.15 -3.90
C LEU A 130 8.60 3.01 -3.00
N LYS A 131 8.59 2.76 -1.69
CA LYS A 131 7.88 3.58 -0.71
C LYS A 131 8.35 5.03 -0.74
N TYR A 132 9.66 5.26 -0.81
CA TYR A 132 10.19 6.61 -0.94
C TYR A 132 9.70 7.29 -2.22
N ARG A 133 9.73 6.61 -3.36
CA ARG A 133 9.27 7.16 -4.64
C ARG A 133 7.78 7.48 -4.66
N ILE A 134 6.94 6.60 -4.10
CA ILE A 134 5.49 6.82 -3.99
C ILE A 134 5.25 8.10 -3.20
N ASN A 135 5.85 8.23 -2.01
CA ASN A 135 5.67 9.40 -1.14
C ASN A 135 6.23 10.72 -1.70
N ASN A 136 6.96 10.68 -2.82
CA ASN A 136 7.55 11.86 -3.47
C ASN A 136 7.08 12.01 -4.91
N PHE A 137 6.04 11.28 -5.32
CA PHE A 137 5.53 11.32 -6.68
C PHE A 137 4.70 12.60 -6.90
N LYS A 138 4.96 13.31 -8.00
CA LYS A 138 4.28 14.55 -8.39
C LYS A 138 3.95 14.54 -9.87
#